data_AF-A0A932SH79-F1
#
_entry.id   AF-A0A932SH79-F1
#
_cell.length_a   1.000
_cell.length_b   1.000
_cell.length_c   1.000
_cell.angle_alpha   90.00
_cell.angle_beta   90.00
_cell.angle_gamma   90.00
#
_symmetry.space_group_name_H-M   'P 1'
#
loop_
_entity.id
_entity.type
_entity.pdbx_description
1 polymer ?
#
loop_
_entity_poly.entity_id
_entity_poly.type
_entity_poly.pdbx_seq_one_letter_code
_entity_poly.pdbx_strand_id
1 'polypeptide(L)'
;MPTFSNLQIPPPSKWQDFEDLCLDLWKNIWRDPNIQKNGGAGQAQQGVDIFGRLDQGDHWAGLQCKVKDKLKNKTLTEVELLGEVEKAKRFEPKLKFYIIATTGPKDTKLEKLARKITDNHHRENLFSVHIFSWDDILKQLEDLPQVLKRHYPTLSPPLDGSEVEDSAAESKSQSAEEEARLVEFLRLRDEAQELEREGQFLPAATRFKEALSKIEGNWDTNTESHKGFARIKFWRDSLEVALESNDKNWLEIAEAIFSDDEAFIKYATKVLFNPAIARYSAFLYCVVMFRYSKDSAEKTSWKEKASNYYTAAISPYTHGSNEIKERAKLISGHYL
;
A
#
# COMPACT_ATOMS: atom_id res chain seq x y z
N MET A 1 -36.42 -17.23 -16.13
CA MET A 1 -35.08 -17.35 -16.73
C MET A 1 -34.13 -17.71 -15.60
N PRO A 2 -33.23 -18.68 -15.74
CA PRO A 2 -32.24 -18.92 -14.71
C PRO A 2 -31.37 -17.66 -14.64
N THR A 3 -31.50 -16.90 -13.56
CA THR A 3 -30.61 -15.81 -13.21
C THR A 3 -29.22 -16.41 -12.98
N PHE A 4 -28.15 -15.69 -13.35
CA PHE A 4 -26.74 -16.11 -13.18
C PHE A 4 -26.30 -16.32 -11.71
N SER A 5 -27.26 -16.41 -10.77
CA SER A 5 -27.16 -16.29 -9.33
C SER A 5 -26.39 -17.41 -8.60
N ASN A 6 -25.68 -18.30 -9.27
CA ASN A 6 -24.95 -19.41 -8.62
C ASN A 6 -23.57 -19.73 -9.20
N LEU A 7 -23.05 -18.97 -10.18
CA LEU A 7 -21.68 -19.16 -10.65
C LEU A 7 -20.71 -18.36 -9.77
N GLN A 8 -19.94 -19.06 -8.92
CA GLN A 8 -18.80 -18.44 -8.22
C GLN A 8 -17.67 -18.22 -9.22
N ILE A 9 -17.74 -17.12 -9.98
CA ILE A 9 -16.68 -16.73 -10.91
C ILE A 9 -15.48 -16.27 -10.08
N PRO A 10 -14.33 -16.97 -10.14
CA PRO A 10 -13.16 -16.59 -9.37
C PRO A 10 -12.51 -15.35 -10.00
N PRO A 11 -11.95 -14.44 -9.20
CA PRO A 11 -11.16 -13.35 -9.74
C PRO A 11 -9.94 -13.87 -10.51
N PRO A 12 -9.46 -13.14 -11.55
CA PRO A 12 -8.20 -13.47 -12.20
C PRO A 12 -7.05 -13.37 -11.21
N SER A 13 -6.15 -14.36 -11.22
CA SER A 13 -4.97 -14.40 -10.35
C SER A 13 -3.75 -13.68 -10.96
N LYS A 14 -3.72 -13.52 -12.27
CA LYS A 14 -2.68 -12.75 -12.98
C LYS A 14 -3.18 -11.33 -13.23
N TRP A 15 -2.29 -10.36 -13.03
CA TRP A 15 -2.62 -8.95 -13.18
C TRP A 15 -2.91 -8.58 -14.64
N GLN A 16 -2.24 -9.20 -15.61
CA GLN A 16 -2.51 -8.96 -17.05
C GLN A 16 -3.94 -9.36 -17.42
N ASP A 17 -4.37 -10.54 -16.96
CA ASP A 17 -5.72 -11.07 -17.22
C ASP A 17 -6.78 -10.18 -16.57
N PHE A 18 -6.51 -9.68 -15.35
CA PHE A 18 -7.40 -8.75 -14.66
C PHE A 18 -7.50 -7.39 -15.36
N GLU A 19 -6.38 -6.87 -15.87
CA GLU A 19 -6.39 -5.65 -16.67
C GLU A 19 -7.13 -5.85 -18.00
N ASP A 20 -6.96 -6.98 -18.69
CA ASP A 20 -7.69 -7.27 -19.93
C ASP A 20 -9.20 -7.37 -19.67
N LEU A 21 -9.60 -8.00 -18.56
CA LEU A 21 -10.99 -8.04 -18.10
C LEU A 21 -11.53 -6.63 -17.83
N CYS A 22 -10.79 -5.81 -17.09
CA CYS A 22 -11.20 -4.44 -16.78
C CYS A 22 -11.26 -3.57 -18.04
N LEU A 23 -10.34 -3.74 -18.99
CA LEU A 23 -10.34 -3.02 -20.25
C LEU A 23 -11.63 -3.28 -21.02
N ASP A 24 -11.98 -4.55 -21.23
CA ASP A 24 -13.19 -4.93 -21.95
C ASP A 24 -14.47 -4.55 -21.18
N LEU A 25 -14.46 -4.66 -19.85
CA LEU A 25 -15.60 -4.28 -19.00
C LEU A 25 -15.86 -2.77 -19.10
N TRP A 26 -14.85 -1.94 -18.87
CA TRP A 26 -15.01 -0.49 -18.87
C TRP A 26 -15.13 0.12 -20.27
N LYS A 27 -14.67 -0.58 -21.33
CA LYS A 27 -15.05 -0.26 -22.72
C LYS A 27 -16.56 -0.19 -22.91
N ASN A 28 -17.29 -1.12 -22.29
CA ASN A 28 -18.75 -1.18 -22.38
C ASN A 28 -19.40 -0.18 -21.41
N ILE A 29 -18.94 -0.12 -20.15
CA ILE A 29 -19.50 0.79 -19.13
C ILE A 29 -19.34 2.26 -19.54
N TRP A 30 -18.15 2.64 -20.01
CA TRP A 30 -17.88 4.01 -20.46
C TRP A 30 -18.36 4.29 -21.88
N ARG A 31 -18.83 3.27 -22.62
CA ARG A 31 -19.24 3.37 -24.03
C ARG A 31 -18.19 4.04 -24.92
N ASP A 32 -16.92 3.81 -24.61
CA ASP A 32 -15.79 4.36 -25.34
C ASP A 32 -15.00 3.25 -26.02
N PRO A 33 -15.10 3.14 -27.36
CA PRO A 33 -14.37 2.12 -28.10
C PRO A 33 -12.84 2.33 -28.07
N ASN A 34 -12.37 3.53 -27.66
CA ASN A 34 -10.97 3.94 -27.68
C ASN A 34 -10.26 3.83 -26.33
N ILE A 35 -10.88 3.19 -25.34
CA ILE A 35 -10.23 2.88 -24.06
C ILE A 35 -8.93 2.08 -24.32
N GLN A 36 -7.86 2.43 -23.60
CA GLN A 36 -6.53 1.89 -23.82
C GLN A 36 -5.84 1.56 -22.50
N LYS A 37 -4.98 0.53 -22.53
CA LYS A 37 -3.99 0.30 -21.48
C LYS A 37 -2.92 1.38 -21.56
N ASN A 38 -2.51 1.89 -20.41
CA ASN A 38 -1.48 2.89 -20.27
C ASN A 38 -0.11 2.20 -20.10
N GLY A 39 0.85 2.52 -20.97
CA GLY A 39 2.24 2.09 -20.85
C GLY A 39 2.54 0.65 -21.33
N GLY A 40 3.63 0.54 -22.10
CA GLY A 40 4.38 -0.72 -22.29
C GLY A 40 5.45 -0.87 -21.20
N ALA A 41 6.06 -2.06 -21.10
CA ALA A 41 7.07 -2.37 -20.10
C ALA A 41 8.16 -1.27 -19.99
N GLY A 42 8.20 -0.55 -18.86
CA GLY A 42 9.22 0.45 -18.55
C GLY A 42 8.77 1.91 -18.49
N GLN A 43 7.51 2.24 -18.80
CA GLN A 43 6.98 3.61 -18.65
C GLN A 43 6.27 3.81 -17.31
N ALA A 44 6.44 5.00 -16.71
CA ALA A 44 5.75 5.36 -15.48
C ALA A 44 4.26 5.57 -15.76
N GLN A 45 3.42 4.58 -15.41
CA GLN A 45 1.98 4.58 -15.66
C GLN A 45 1.18 5.58 -14.79
N GLN A 46 1.86 6.42 -13.99
CA GLN A 46 1.26 7.45 -13.14
C GLN A 46 0.05 6.97 -12.30
N GLY A 47 0.01 5.69 -11.92
CA GLY A 47 -1.11 5.12 -11.18
C GLY A 47 -2.40 4.99 -11.99
N VAL A 48 -2.32 4.91 -13.32
CA VAL A 48 -3.45 4.68 -14.22
C VAL A 48 -3.04 3.58 -15.18
N ASP A 49 -3.60 2.38 -15.03
CA ASP A 49 -3.30 1.23 -15.90
C ASP A 49 -4.15 1.27 -17.17
N ILE A 50 -5.36 1.85 -17.12
CA ILE A 50 -6.30 1.95 -18.22
C ILE A 50 -6.89 3.36 -18.24
N PHE A 51 -7.07 3.96 -19.42
CA PHE A 51 -7.69 5.28 -19.56
C PHE A 51 -8.62 5.35 -20.78
N GLY A 52 -9.59 6.26 -20.70
CA GLY A 52 -10.57 6.51 -21.75
C GLY A 52 -11.43 7.73 -21.45
N ARG A 53 -12.58 7.84 -22.10
CA ARG A 53 -13.54 8.94 -21.92
C ARG A 53 -14.93 8.41 -21.66
N LEU A 54 -15.64 9.01 -20.70
CA LEU A 54 -17.03 8.63 -20.44
C LEU A 54 -17.94 9.09 -21.59
N ASP A 55 -18.72 8.18 -22.17
CA ASP A 55 -19.62 8.38 -23.31
C ASP A 55 -18.94 9.11 -24.50
N GLN A 56 -17.62 8.89 -24.68
CA GLN A 56 -16.80 9.58 -25.69
C GLN A 56 -16.77 11.13 -25.55
N GLY A 57 -17.15 11.65 -24.38
CA GLY A 57 -17.16 13.07 -24.09
C GLY A 57 -15.77 13.66 -23.84
N ASP A 58 -15.73 14.86 -23.26
CA ASP A 58 -14.48 15.60 -23.02
C ASP A 58 -13.76 15.22 -21.72
N HIS A 59 -14.40 14.39 -20.89
CA HIS A 59 -13.90 14.06 -19.58
C HIS A 59 -13.08 12.77 -19.60
N TRP A 60 -11.80 12.89 -19.27
CA TRP A 60 -10.90 11.76 -19.11
C TRP A 60 -11.22 10.96 -17.84
N ALA A 61 -11.21 9.64 -17.99
CA ALA A 61 -11.35 8.68 -16.92
C ALA A 61 -10.13 7.76 -16.87
N GLY A 62 -9.65 7.48 -15.66
CA GLY A 62 -8.53 6.58 -15.40
C GLY A 62 -8.97 5.42 -14.52
N LEU A 63 -8.34 4.26 -14.69
CA LEU A 63 -8.58 3.06 -13.93
C LEU A 63 -7.25 2.41 -13.55
N GLN A 64 -7.13 2.06 -12.27
CA GLN A 64 -6.03 1.25 -11.73
C GLN A 64 -6.57 -0.11 -11.30
N CYS A 65 -5.93 -1.15 -11.80
CA CYS A 65 -6.18 -2.55 -11.48
C CYS A 65 -5.31 -2.98 -10.30
N LYS A 66 -5.91 -3.62 -9.29
CA LYS A 66 -5.22 -4.23 -8.16
C LYS A 66 -5.67 -5.66 -7.95
N VAL A 67 -4.84 -6.61 -8.39
CA VAL A 67 -5.01 -8.01 -8.03
C VAL A 67 -4.62 -8.21 -6.57
N LYS A 68 -5.53 -8.88 -5.87
CA LYS A 68 -5.53 -9.23 -4.46
C LYS A 68 -5.56 -10.74 -4.36
N ASP A 69 -4.60 -11.25 -3.59
CA ASP A 69 -4.44 -12.68 -3.36
C ASP A 69 -5.37 -13.10 -2.20
N LYS A 70 -6.10 -14.21 -2.39
CA LYS A 70 -7.01 -14.77 -1.39
C LYS A 70 -6.32 -15.13 -0.06
N LEU A 71 -4.99 -15.25 -0.05
CA LEU A 71 -4.19 -15.71 1.09
C LEU A 71 -3.32 -14.57 1.66
N LYS A 72 -2.74 -13.71 0.82
CA LYS A 72 -1.64 -12.79 1.23
C LYS A 72 -1.98 -11.30 1.25
N ASN A 73 -2.86 -10.83 0.37
CA ASN A 73 -3.24 -9.41 0.24
C ASN A 73 -4.72 -9.36 -0.12
N LYS A 74 -5.58 -9.74 0.83
CA LYS A 74 -7.00 -10.01 0.55
C LYS A 74 -7.74 -8.76 0.12
N THR A 75 -7.40 -7.60 0.67
CA THR A 75 -8.14 -6.34 0.49
C THR A 75 -7.23 -5.23 0.00
N LEU A 76 -7.82 -4.25 -0.68
CA LEU A 76 -7.19 -2.95 -0.86
C LEU A 76 -6.93 -2.33 0.52
N THR A 77 -5.89 -1.53 0.66
CA THR A 77 -5.58 -0.82 1.91
C THR A 77 -5.72 0.69 1.74
N GLU A 78 -5.88 1.42 2.85
CA GLU A 78 -5.95 2.89 2.82
C GLU A 78 -4.67 3.51 2.23
N VAL A 79 -3.50 2.95 2.55
CA VAL A 79 -2.21 3.43 2.05
C VAL A 79 -2.08 3.21 0.55
N GLU A 80 -2.50 2.05 0.03
CA GLU A 80 -2.55 1.81 -1.41
C GLU A 80 -3.53 2.76 -2.10
N LEU A 81 -4.74 2.91 -1.57
CA LEU A 81 -5.75 3.83 -2.11
C LEU A 81 -5.20 5.26 -2.23
N LEU A 82 -4.66 5.81 -1.14
CA LEU A 82 -4.10 7.15 -1.12
C LEU A 82 -2.88 7.26 -2.05
N GLY A 83 -2.01 6.26 -2.05
CA GLY A 83 -0.82 6.22 -2.90
C GLY A 83 -1.16 6.24 -4.38
N GLU A 84 -2.16 5.46 -4.82
CA GLU A 84 -2.59 5.46 -6.22
C GLU A 84 -3.31 6.75 -6.61
N VAL A 85 -4.14 7.32 -5.72
CA VAL A 85 -4.76 8.63 -5.94
C VAL A 85 -3.72 9.73 -6.14
N GLU A 86 -2.67 9.77 -5.30
CA GLU A 86 -1.60 10.76 -5.43
C GLU A 86 -0.78 10.59 -6.72
N LYS A 87 -0.64 9.36 -7.23
CA LYS A 87 -0.02 9.14 -8.54
C LYS A 87 -0.92 9.67 -9.67
N ALA A 88 -2.20 9.33 -9.63
CA ALA A 88 -3.17 9.69 -10.67
C ALA A 88 -3.38 11.22 -10.81
N LYS A 89 -3.08 12.01 -9.76
CA LYS A 89 -3.04 13.49 -9.85
C LYS A 89 -2.06 14.02 -10.90
N ARG A 90 -1.04 13.23 -11.26
CA ARG A 90 -0.04 13.60 -12.28
C ARG A 90 -0.41 13.16 -13.69
N PHE A 91 -1.55 12.48 -13.86
CA PHE A 91 -2.02 12.04 -15.17
C PHE A 91 -2.37 13.24 -16.06
N GLU A 92 -1.78 13.25 -17.25
CA GLU A 92 -2.05 14.26 -18.28
C GLU A 92 -2.63 13.62 -19.55
N PRO A 93 -3.75 14.12 -20.08
CA PRO A 93 -4.54 15.26 -19.59
C PRO A 93 -5.31 14.97 -18.29
N LYS A 94 -5.64 16.00 -17.49
CA LYS A 94 -6.27 15.84 -16.17
C LYS A 94 -7.51 14.95 -16.21
N LEU A 95 -7.56 13.98 -15.29
CA LEU A 95 -8.73 13.13 -15.07
C LEU A 95 -9.89 13.93 -14.47
N LYS A 96 -11.11 13.50 -14.81
CA LYS A 96 -12.35 13.86 -14.11
C LYS A 96 -12.88 12.70 -13.26
N PHE A 97 -12.60 11.46 -13.68
CA PHE A 97 -13.02 10.25 -12.99
C PHE A 97 -11.82 9.31 -12.78
N TYR A 98 -11.73 8.71 -11.61
CA TYR A 98 -10.69 7.75 -11.30
C TYR A 98 -11.28 6.55 -10.55
N ILE A 99 -10.97 5.34 -11.04
CA ILE A 99 -11.47 4.09 -10.51
C ILE A 99 -10.29 3.24 -10.04
N ILE A 100 -10.42 2.64 -8.86
CA ILE A 100 -9.56 1.54 -8.43
C ILE A 100 -10.39 0.26 -8.48
N ALA A 101 -10.11 -0.58 -9.47
CA ALA A 101 -10.72 -1.89 -9.61
C ALA A 101 -9.85 -2.91 -8.87
N THR A 102 -10.46 -3.77 -8.06
CA THR A 102 -9.72 -4.77 -7.28
C THR A 102 -10.39 -6.13 -7.28
N THR A 103 -9.58 -7.18 -7.30
CA THR A 103 -10.08 -8.56 -7.08
C THR A 103 -10.34 -8.88 -5.60
N GLY A 104 -10.09 -7.92 -4.70
CA GLY A 104 -10.37 -8.05 -3.28
C GLY A 104 -11.87 -7.89 -2.97
N PRO A 105 -12.31 -8.31 -1.77
CA PRO A 105 -13.68 -8.16 -1.35
C PRO A 105 -14.00 -6.69 -1.05
N LYS A 106 -15.29 -6.42 -0.90
CA LYS A 106 -15.81 -5.10 -0.57
C LYS A 106 -15.32 -4.62 0.80
N ASP A 107 -14.87 -3.36 0.87
CA ASP A 107 -14.46 -2.69 2.11
C ASP A 107 -15.17 -1.34 2.27
N THR A 108 -16.14 -1.31 3.18
CA THR A 108 -16.96 -0.12 3.44
C THR A 108 -16.17 1.06 4.02
N LYS A 109 -15.05 0.80 4.72
CA LYS A 109 -14.18 1.86 5.26
C LYS A 109 -13.44 2.55 4.12
N LEU A 110 -12.91 1.78 3.17
CA LEU A 110 -12.24 2.32 1.99
C LEU A 110 -13.19 3.06 1.07
N GLU A 111 -14.41 2.54 0.86
CA GLU A 111 -15.41 3.27 0.08
C GLU A 111 -15.78 4.60 0.74
N LYS A 112 -15.89 4.64 2.08
CA LYS A 112 -16.11 5.88 2.82
C LYS A 112 -14.93 6.83 2.66
N LEU A 113 -13.70 6.32 2.67
CA LEU A 113 -12.50 7.12 2.43
C LEU A 113 -12.48 7.68 1.00
N ALA A 114 -12.78 6.88 -0.02
CA ALA A 114 -12.89 7.31 -1.41
C ALA A 114 -13.93 8.43 -1.61
N ARG A 115 -15.08 8.35 -0.93
CA ARG A 115 -16.08 9.43 -0.90
C ARG A 115 -15.53 10.71 -0.27
N LYS A 116 -14.85 10.62 0.88
CA LYS A 116 -14.21 11.79 1.51
C LYS A 116 -13.13 12.42 0.62
N ILE A 117 -12.31 11.60 -0.05
CA ILE A 117 -11.31 12.07 -1.02
C ILE A 117 -12.01 12.79 -2.16
N THR A 118 -13.11 12.23 -2.69
CA THR A 118 -13.92 12.87 -3.73
C THR A 118 -14.46 14.23 -3.30
N ASP A 119 -15.00 14.35 -2.09
CA ASP A 119 -15.50 15.63 -1.56
C ASP A 119 -14.39 16.69 -1.40
N ASN A 120 -13.18 16.24 -1.01
CA ASN A 120 -12.00 17.12 -0.96
C ASN A 120 -11.56 17.54 -2.37
N HIS A 121 -11.43 16.57 -3.28
CA HIS A 121 -11.04 16.79 -4.67
C HIS A 121 -12.01 17.73 -5.41
N HIS A 122 -13.31 17.65 -5.13
CA HIS A 122 -14.30 18.54 -5.72
C HIS A 122 -14.01 20.02 -5.41
N ARG A 123 -13.56 20.32 -4.18
CA ARG A 123 -13.15 21.69 -3.78
C ARG A 123 -11.88 22.16 -4.48
N GLU A 124 -11.03 21.24 -4.92
CA GLU A 124 -9.77 21.50 -5.62
C GLU A 124 -9.90 21.37 -7.15
N ASN A 125 -11.12 21.13 -7.66
CA ASN A 125 -11.40 20.84 -9.07
C ASN A 125 -10.56 19.66 -9.63
N LEU A 126 -10.40 18.63 -8.81
CA LEU A 126 -9.77 17.34 -9.14
C LEU A 126 -10.83 16.26 -9.45
N PHE A 127 -10.37 15.06 -9.80
CA PHE A 127 -11.24 13.93 -10.15
C PHE A 127 -11.96 13.30 -8.95
N SER A 128 -13.10 12.68 -9.21
CA SER A 128 -13.76 11.79 -8.24
C SER A 128 -13.06 10.42 -8.16
N VAL A 129 -13.04 9.81 -6.98
CA VAL A 129 -12.42 8.52 -6.71
C VAL A 129 -13.49 7.47 -6.38
N HIS A 130 -13.45 6.35 -7.09
CA HIS A 130 -14.36 5.21 -6.90
C HIS A 130 -13.59 3.92 -6.73
N ILE A 131 -14.13 2.99 -5.95
CA ILE A 131 -13.56 1.65 -5.74
C ILE A 131 -14.57 0.64 -6.25
N PHE A 132 -14.10 -0.30 -7.07
CA PHE A 132 -14.88 -1.45 -7.53
C PHE A 132 -14.24 -2.71 -6.97
N SER A 133 -14.90 -3.32 -5.99
CA SER A 133 -14.51 -4.62 -5.46
C SER A 133 -14.84 -5.74 -6.44
N TRP A 134 -14.36 -6.95 -6.18
CA TRP A 134 -14.70 -8.10 -7.02
C TRP A 134 -16.20 -8.32 -7.12
N ASP A 135 -16.93 -8.17 -6.01
CA ASP A 135 -18.39 -8.32 -5.97
C ASP A 135 -19.09 -7.24 -6.82
N ASP A 136 -18.54 -6.02 -6.87
CA ASP A 136 -19.10 -4.95 -7.71
C ASP A 136 -18.81 -5.21 -9.19
N ILE A 137 -17.61 -5.73 -9.52
CA ILE A 137 -17.23 -6.14 -10.88
C ILE A 137 -18.13 -7.27 -11.38
N LEU A 138 -18.38 -8.28 -10.55
CA LEU A 138 -19.29 -9.39 -10.89
C LEU A 138 -20.69 -8.88 -11.25
N LYS A 139 -21.22 -7.94 -10.47
CA LYS A 139 -22.52 -7.31 -10.79
C LYS A 139 -22.52 -6.59 -12.13
N GLN A 140 -21.43 -5.90 -12.48
CA GLN A 140 -21.34 -5.28 -13.80
C GLN A 140 -21.23 -6.31 -14.93
N LEU A 141 -20.59 -7.46 -14.68
CA LEU A 141 -20.46 -8.55 -15.66
C LEU A 141 -21.78 -9.28 -15.91
N GLU A 142 -22.71 -9.32 -14.94
CA GLU A 142 -24.06 -9.88 -15.14
C GLU A 142 -24.80 -9.21 -16.30
N ASP A 143 -24.60 -7.89 -16.47
CA ASP A 143 -25.22 -7.11 -17.53
C ASP A 143 -24.44 -7.17 -18.88
N LEU A 144 -23.28 -7.85 -18.91
CA LEU A 144 -22.36 -7.88 -20.05
C LEU A 144 -21.90 -9.32 -20.40
N PRO A 145 -22.82 -10.20 -20.84
CA PRO A 145 -22.54 -11.61 -21.10
C PRO A 145 -21.44 -11.84 -22.16
N GLN A 146 -21.28 -10.90 -23.10
CA GLN A 146 -20.21 -10.93 -24.10
C GLN A 146 -18.80 -10.79 -23.50
N VAL A 147 -18.66 -9.98 -22.45
CA VAL A 147 -17.37 -9.81 -21.73
C VAL A 147 -17.09 -11.05 -20.91
N LEU A 148 -18.10 -11.55 -20.19
CA LEU A 148 -18.00 -12.76 -19.39
C LEU A 148 -17.55 -13.97 -20.23
N LYS A 149 -18.17 -14.19 -21.39
CA LYS A 149 -17.81 -15.29 -22.30
C LYS A 149 -16.37 -15.23 -22.80
N ARG A 150 -15.84 -14.03 -23.03
CA ARG A 150 -14.47 -13.85 -23.54
C ARG A 150 -13.41 -14.19 -22.51
N HIS A 151 -13.62 -13.79 -21.26
CA HIS A 151 -12.65 -13.95 -20.17
C HIS A 151 -12.82 -15.25 -19.38
N TYR A 152 -14.03 -15.83 -19.38
CA TYR A 152 -14.35 -17.08 -18.71
C TYR A 152 -15.06 -18.06 -19.66
N PRO A 153 -14.40 -18.51 -20.74
CA PRO A 153 -15.02 -19.36 -21.75
C PRO A 153 -15.49 -20.71 -21.19
N THR A 154 -14.81 -21.24 -20.16
CA THR A 154 -15.13 -22.51 -19.49
C THR A 154 -16.28 -22.42 -18.49
N LEU A 155 -16.68 -21.21 -18.08
CA LEU A 155 -17.83 -20.97 -17.17
C LEU A 155 -19.10 -20.57 -17.94
N SER A 156 -19.02 -20.47 -19.27
CA SER A 156 -20.19 -20.50 -20.14
C SER A 156 -20.69 -21.96 -20.21
N PRO A 157 -22.00 -22.23 -20.15
CA PRO A 157 -22.52 -23.60 -20.09
C PRO A 157 -21.93 -24.46 -21.22
N PRO A 158 -21.22 -25.56 -20.90
CA PRO A 158 -20.71 -26.47 -21.90
C PRO A 158 -21.85 -27.28 -22.53
N LEU A 159 -21.82 -27.43 -23.86
CA LEU A 159 -22.30 -28.65 -24.48
C LEU A 159 -21.16 -29.67 -24.33
N ASP A 160 -21.45 -30.73 -23.59
CA ASP A 160 -20.64 -31.92 -23.31
C ASP A 160 -19.35 -31.79 -22.48
N GLY A 161 -19.21 -32.74 -21.55
CA GLY A 161 -18.24 -32.74 -20.47
C GLY A 161 -16.98 -33.55 -20.75
N SER A 162 -15.98 -33.30 -19.92
CA SER A 162 -14.97 -34.28 -19.52
C SER A 162 -14.22 -33.75 -18.29
N GLU A 163 -14.01 -34.64 -17.33
CA GLU A 163 -13.28 -34.44 -16.07
C GLU A 163 -11.77 -34.59 -16.28
N VAL A 164 -10.94 -33.96 -15.43
CA VAL A 164 -9.55 -34.41 -15.19
C VAL A 164 -9.14 -34.19 -13.72
N GLU A 165 -8.50 -35.22 -13.17
CA GLU A 165 -8.05 -35.44 -11.78
C GLU A 165 -6.69 -34.80 -11.39
N ASP A 166 -6.43 -34.95 -10.08
CA ASP A 166 -5.50 -34.29 -9.15
C ASP A 166 -4.09 -34.93 -9.08
N SER A 167 -3.04 -34.13 -8.81
CA SER A 167 -1.77 -34.63 -8.24
C SER A 167 -0.97 -33.51 -7.54
N ALA A 168 -1.20 -33.32 -6.24
CA ALA A 168 -0.37 -32.45 -5.40
C ALA A 168 -0.48 -32.86 -3.92
N ALA A 169 0.54 -33.52 -3.37
CA ALA A 169 0.58 -33.88 -1.95
C ALA A 169 1.87 -33.40 -1.24
N GLU A 170 3.03 -33.37 -1.92
CA GLU A 170 4.28 -32.93 -1.27
C GLU A 170 4.54 -31.42 -1.38
N SER A 171 4.06 -30.73 -2.43
CA SER A 171 4.19 -29.25 -2.53
C SER A 171 3.19 -28.47 -1.67
N LYS A 172 2.11 -29.12 -1.20
CA LYS A 172 1.07 -28.49 -0.37
C LYS A 172 1.54 -28.23 1.07
N SER A 173 2.49 -29.04 1.58
CA SER A 173 2.95 -28.97 2.98
C SER A 173 3.86 -27.75 3.24
N GLN A 174 4.83 -27.49 2.35
CA GLN A 174 5.68 -26.30 2.43
C GLN A 174 4.89 -25.00 2.22
N SER A 175 4.00 -24.96 1.22
CA SER A 175 3.13 -23.80 0.97
C SER A 175 2.27 -23.41 2.19
N ALA A 176 1.75 -24.40 2.92
CA ALA A 176 0.88 -24.15 4.07
C ALA A 176 1.64 -23.55 5.27
N GLU A 177 2.86 -24.02 5.57
CA GLU A 177 3.68 -23.46 6.64
C GLU A 177 4.12 -22.01 6.33
N GLU A 178 4.42 -21.73 5.07
CA GLU A 178 4.82 -20.40 4.59
C GLU A 178 3.66 -19.41 4.65
N GLU A 179 2.46 -19.85 4.28
CA GLU A 179 1.21 -19.10 4.43
C GLU A 179 0.91 -18.80 5.90
N ALA A 180 1.07 -19.77 6.79
CA ALA A 180 0.85 -19.58 8.23
C ALA A 180 1.81 -18.53 8.83
N ARG A 181 3.09 -18.59 8.45
CA ARG A 181 4.10 -17.59 8.86
C ARG A 181 3.75 -16.19 8.38
N LEU A 182 3.26 -16.05 7.15
CA LEU A 182 2.86 -14.76 6.59
C LEU A 182 1.62 -14.19 7.28
N VAL A 183 0.60 -15.02 7.53
CA VAL A 183 -0.60 -14.60 8.26
C VAL A 183 -0.23 -14.08 9.65
N GLU A 184 0.66 -14.79 10.34
CA GLU A 184 1.13 -14.38 11.66
C GLU A 184 1.96 -13.09 11.62
N PHE A 185 2.82 -12.93 10.61
CA PHE A 185 3.52 -11.65 10.36
C PHE A 185 2.55 -10.48 10.20
N LEU A 186 1.53 -10.62 9.35
CA LEU A 186 0.55 -9.56 9.09
C LEU A 186 -0.24 -9.22 10.36
N ARG A 187 -0.65 -10.22 11.12
CA ARG A 187 -1.34 -10.05 12.40
C ARG A 187 -0.48 -9.26 13.40
N LEU A 188 0.78 -9.64 13.58
CA LEU A 188 1.71 -8.97 14.50
C LEU A 188 2.04 -7.55 14.05
N ARG A 189 2.17 -7.32 12.74
CA ARG A 189 2.35 -5.97 12.17
C ARG A 189 1.17 -5.07 12.48
N ASP A 190 -0.05 -5.53 12.27
CA ASP A 190 -1.27 -4.74 12.49
C ASP A 190 -1.46 -4.44 13.98
N GLU A 191 -1.16 -5.41 14.86
CA GLU A 191 -1.13 -5.21 16.30
C GLU A 191 -0.10 -4.15 16.71
N ALA A 192 1.10 -4.19 16.14
CA ALA A 192 2.14 -3.19 16.38
C ALA A 192 1.69 -1.77 15.96
N GLN A 193 0.96 -1.65 14.86
CA GLN A 193 0.41 -0.36 14.40
C GLN A 193 -0.69 0.20 15.30
N GLU A 194 -1.47 -0.64 15.98
CA GLU A 194 -2.44 -0.17 16.97
C GLU A 194 -1.73 0.32 18.23
N LEU A 195 -0.75 -0.45 18.73
CA LEU A 195 0.09 -0.05 19.87
C LEU A 195 0.80 1.28 19.61
N GLU A 196 1.32 1.51 18.41
CA GLU A 196 1.92 2.78 18.00
C GLU A 196 0.91 3.94 18.07
N ARG A 197 -0.33 3.72 17.60
CA ARG A 197 -1.39 4.74 17.64
C ARG A 197 -1.80 5.10 19.06
N GLU A 198 -1.65 4.16 19.99
CA GLU A 198 -1.83 4.38 21.43
C GLU A 198 -0.59 5.00 22.11
N GLY A 199 0.49 5.26 21.36
CA GLY A 199 1.75 5.82 21.88
C GLY A 199 2.60 4.80 22.65
N GLN A 200 2.35 3.50 22.49
CA GLN A 200 3.06 2.42 23.17
C GLN A 200 4.24 1.89 22.34
N PHE A 201 5.33 2.64 22.29
CA PHE A 201 6.47 2.33 21.40
C PHE A 201 7.24 1.07 21.77
N LEU A 202 7.43 0.75 23.05
CA LEU A 202 8.13 -0.47 23.47
C LEU A 202 7.36 -1.74 23.09
N PRO A 203 6.05 -1.85 23.38
CA PRO A 203 5.22 -2.93 22.86
C PRO A 203 5.22 -2.98 21.33
N ALA A 204 5.08 -1.84 20.64
CA ALA A 204 5.06 -1.78 19.18
C ALA A 204 6.37 -2.30 18.56
N ALA A 205 7.53 -1.82 19.05
CA ALA A 205 8.84 -2.27 18.59
C ALA A 205 9.02 -3.78 18.79
N THR A 206 8.58 -4.30 19.94
CA THR A 206 8.64 -5.75 20.24
C THR A 206 7.79 -6.55 19.26
N ARG A 207 6.59 -6.08 18.92
CA ARG A 207 5.71 -6.75 17.96
C ARG A 207 6.20 -6.65 16.53
N PHE A 208 6.80 -5.53 16.10
CA PHE A 208 7.42 -5.48 14.78
C PHE A 208 8.64 -6.40 14.68
N LYS A 209 9.46 -6.51 15.74
CA LYS A 209 10.55 -7.48 15.82
C LYS A 209 10.04 -8.91 15.66
N GLU A 210 8.99 -9.24 16.41
CA GLU A 210 8.37 -10.57 16.34
C GLU A 210 7.76 -10.84 14.97
N ALA A 211 7.11 -9.84 14.36
CA ALA A 211 6.58 -9.96 13.01
C ALA A 211 7.71 -10.30 12.03
N LEU A 212 8.77 -9.50 12.02
CA LEU A 212 9.90 -9.69 11.10
C LEU A 212 10.56 -11.07 11.25
N SER A 213 10.63 -11.61 12.48
CA SER A 213 11.20 -12.95 12.71
C SER A 213 10.36 -14.08 12.12
N LYS A 214 9.05 -13.89 11.90
CA LYS A 214 8.21 -14.91 11.23
C LYS A 214 8.59 -15.10 9.76
N ILE A 215 9.25 -14.13 9.15
CA ILE A 215 9.54 -14.08 7.71
C ILE A 215 11.03 -13.90 7.40
N GLU A 216 11.93 -14.29 8.31
CA GLU A 216 13.38 -14.34 8.06
C GLU A 216 13.70 -15.36 6.95
N GLY A 217 14.19 -14.89 5.79
CA GLY A 217 14.57 -15.71 4.62
C GLY A 217 14.24 -15.08 3.26
N ASN A 218 14.77 -15.65 2.17
CA ASN A 218 14.46 -15.23 0.79
C ASN A 218 13.05 -15.67 0.41
N TRP A 219 12.11 -14.72 0.46
CA TRP A 219 10.70 -14.91 0.13
C TRP A 219 10.23 -13.84 -0.86
N ASP A 220 9.54 -14.30 -1.89
CA ASP A 220 8.60 -13.62 -2.80
C ASP A 220 8.52 -12.06 -2.74
N THR A 221 8.72 -11.45 -3.92
CA THR A 221 8.61 -10.02 -4.23
C THR A 221 7.32 -9.33 -3.72
N ASN A 222 6.22 -10.06 -3.55
CA ASN A 222 4.93 -9.54 -3.11
C ASN A 222 4.92 -9.14 -1.62
N THR A 223 5.87 -9.61 -0.81
CA THR A 223 5.95 -9.31 0.63
C THR A 223 6.94 -8.17 0.96
N GLU A 224 7.76 -7.76 -0.01
CA GLU A 224 8.82 -6.76 0.20
C GLU A 224 8.29 -5.40 0.65
N SER A 225 7.09 -5.01 0.20
CA SER A 225 6.46 -3.76 0.64
C SER A 225 6.06 -3.81 2.13
N HIS A 226 5.51 -4.93 2.59
CA HIS A 226 5.13 -5.10 3.99
C HIS A 226 6.34 -5.26 4.90
N LYS A 227 7.38 -5.97 4.43
CA LYS A 227 8.68 -6.05 5.12
C LYS A 227 9.31 -4.67 5.25
N GLY A 228 9.33 -3.91 4.16
CA GLY A 228 9.88 -2.56 4.16
C GLY A 228 9.13 -1.64 5.12
N PHE A 229 7.80 -1.73 5.14
CA PHE A 229 6.97 -1.03 6.12
C PHE A 229 7.33 -1.43 7.56
N ALA A 230 7.35 -2.73 7.87
CA ALA A 230 7.65 -3.23 9.20
C ALA A 230 9.08 -2.88 9.64
N ARG A 231 10.08 -2.93 8.76
CA ARG A 231 11.46 -2.49 9.05
C ARG A 231 11.55 -1.02 9.38
N ILE A 232 10.92 -0.16 8.57
CA ILE A 232 10.91 1.29 8.78
C ILE A 232 10.25 1.64 10.12
N LYS A 233 9.12 0.99 10.41
CA LYS A 233 8.38 1.18 11.67
C LYS A 233 9.15 0.65 12.88
N PHE A 234 9.70 -0.56 12.78
CA PHE A 234 10.53 -1.14 13.83
C PHE A 234 11.74 -0.27 14.16
N TRP A 235 12.42 0.25 13.13
CA TRP A 235 13.56 1.14 13.31
C TRP A 235 13.16 2.40 14.08
N ARG A 236 12.09 3.07 13.64
CA ARG A 236 11.59 4.27 14.30
C ARG A 236 11.17 4.01 15.76
N ASP A 237 10.39 2.96 16.00
CA ASP A 237 9.90 2.66 17.35
C ASP A 237 11.05 2.27 18.28
N SER A 238 12.09 1.62 17.76
CA SER A 238 13.31 1.37 18.52
C SER A 238 14.00 2.67 18.94
N LEU A 239 14.02 3.70 18.08
CA LEU A 239 14.58 5.00 18.40
C LEU A 239 13.73 5.79 19.41
N GLU A 240 12.40 5.71 19.31
CA GLU A 240 11.49 6.26 20.33
C GLU A 240 11.77 5.64 21.69
N VAL A 241 11.89 4.31 21.76
CA VAL A 241 12.19 3.59 22.99
C VAL A 241 13.59 3.97 23.53
N ALA A 242 14.60 4.10 22.67
CA ALA A 242 15.93 4.56 23.08
C ALA A 242 15.87 5.95 23.74
N LEU A 243 15.05 6.87 23.21
CA LEU A 243 14.85 8.19 23.80
C LEU A 243 14.07 8.16 25.11
N GLU A 244 12.98 7.39 25.18
CA GLU A 244 12.11 7.32 26.35
C GLU A 244 12.77 6.61 27.53
N SER A 245 13.42 5.47 27.27
CA SER A 245 14.01 4.61 28.30
C SER A 245 15.45 4.98 28.66
N ASN A 246 16.13 5.77 27.81
CA ASN A 246 17.58 6.00 27.86
C ASN A 246 18.43 4.72 27.72
N ASP A 247 17.86 3.62 27.21
CA ASP A 247 18.58 2.36 27.00
C ASP A 247 19.23 2.31 25.61
N LYS A 248 20.57 2.33 25.59
CA LYS A 248 21.38 2.33 24.36
C LYS A 248 21.22 1.03 23.55
N ASN A 249 20.79 -0.08 24.17
CA ASN A 249 20.57 -1.33 23.46
C ASN A 249 19.55 -1.17 22.32
N TRP A 250 18.57 -0.25 22.47
CA TRP A 250 17.59 0.02 21.43
C TRP A 250 18.14 0.80 20.24
N LEU A 251 19.20 1.60 20.45
CA LEU A 251 19.96 2.19 19.34
C LEU A 251 20.70 1.08 18.56
N GLU A 252 21.35 0.15 19.25
CA GLU A 252 22.05 -0.96 18.59
C GLU A 252 21.09 -1.86 17.79
N ILE A 253 19.88 -2.09 18.32
CA ILE A 253 18.79 -2.77 17.61
C ILE A 253 18.38 -2.01 16.35
N ALA A 254 18.24 -0.68 16.42
CA ALA A 254 17.91 0.15 15.27
C ALA A 254 19.04 0.11 14.22
N GLU A 255 20.30 0.26 14.63
CA GLU A 255 21.46 0.25 13.74
C GLU A 255 21.67 -1.09 13.02
N ALA A 256 21.20 -2.19 13.62
CA ALA A 256 21.16 -3.50 12.97
C ALA A 256 20.17 -3.58 11.78
N ILE A 257 19.16 -2.70 11.72
CA ILE A 257 18.19 -2.63 10.62
C ILE A 257 18.69 -1.65 9.54
N PHE A 258 19.07 -0.44 9.97
CA PHE A 258 19.67 0.58 9.12
C PHE A 258 20.81 1.24 9.89
N SER A 259 22.02 1.22 9.32
CA SER A 259 23.24 1.67 9.98
C SER A 259 23.24 3.13 10.42
N ASP A 260 22.51 3.97 9.70
CA ASP A 260 22.49 5.42 9.87
C ASP A 260 21.24 6.03 9.21
N ASP A 261 21.05 7.33 9.40
CA ASP A 261 19.93 8.08 8.83
C ASP A 261 19.92 8.12 7.29
N GLU A 262 21.08 8.07 6.63
CA GLU A 262 21.18 8.16 5.18
C GLU A 262 20.80 6.82 4.52
N ALA A 263 21.28 5.71 5.08
CA ALA A 263 20.88 4.36 4.72
C ALA A 263 19.36 4.19 4.88
N PHE A 264 18.81 4.68 5.99
CA PHE A 264 17.38 4.71 6.23
C PHE A 264 16.63 5.54 5.18
N ILE A 265 17.02 6.80 4.93
CA ILE A 265 16.34 7.69 3.96
C ILE A 265 16.39 7.12 2.54
N LYS A 266 17.54 6.56 2.13
CA LYS A 266 17.70 5.90 0.83
C LYS A 266 16.73 4.74 0.68
N TYR A 267 16.61 3.91 1.72
CA TYR A 267 15.67 2.79 1.72
C TYR A 267 14.21 3.26 1.72
N ALA A 268 13.84 4.20 2.59
CA ALA A 268 12.50 4.76 2.69
C ALA A 268 12.05 5.40 1.36
N THR A 269 12.95 6.08 0.66
CA THR A 269 12.70 6.65 -0.67
C THR A 269 12.48 5.56 -1.72
N LYS A 270 13.32 4.51 -1.72
CA LYS A 270 13.21 3.38 -2.66
C LYS A 270 11.85 2.68 -2.56
N VAL A 271 11.30 2.55 -1.35
CA VAL A 271 10.01 1.91 -1.11
C VAL A 271 8.83 2.89 -1.13
N LEU A 272 9.04 4.14 -1.59
CA LEU A 272 8.02 5.20 -1.66
C LEU A 272 7.29 5.43 -0.33
N PHE A 273 8.00 5.31 0.79
CA PHE A 273 7.44 5.55 2.11
C PHE A 273 7.06 7.02 2.29
N ASN A 274 6.10 7.31 3.17
CA ASN A 274 5.66 8.68 3.41
C ASN A 274 6.86 9.58 3.79
N PRO A 275 7.16 10.63 3.00
CA PRO A 275 8.35 11.45 3.21
C PRO A 275 8.36 12.17 4.57
N ALA A 276 7.22 12.60 5.09
CA ALA A 276 7.15 13.27 6.39
C ALA A 276 7.52 12.30 7.53
N ILE A 277 7.00 11.06 7.47
CA ILE A 277 7.33 10.02 8.46
C ILE A 277 8.81 9.63 8.35
N ALA A 278 9.34 9.48 7.13
CA ALA A 278 10.76 9.18 6.94
C ALA A 278 11.65 10.29 7.53
N ARG A 279 11.34 11.57 7.27
CA ARG A 279 12.10 12.69 7.83
C ARG A 279 12.00 12.76 9.35
N TYR A 280 10.84 12.43 9.91
CA TYR A 280 10.66 12.31 11.35
C TYR A 280 11.53 11.20 11.96
N SER A 281 11.54 10.00 11.37
CA SER A 281 12.38 8.90 11.86
C SER A 281 13.87 9.24 11.78
N ALA A 282 14.31 9.90 10.70
CA ALA A 282 15.70 10.37 10.58
C ALA A 282 16.02 11.45 11.63
N PHE A 283 15.08 12.36 11.91
CA PHE A 283 15.19 13.31 13.02
C PHE A 283 15.39 12.60 14.37
N LEU A 284 14.58 11.57 14.67
CA LEU A 284 14.73 10.78 15.89
C LEU A 284 16.14 10.19 16.02
N TYR A 285 16.67 9.60 14.94
CA TYR A 285 18.02 9.04 14.95
C TYR A 285 19.07 10.11 15.28
N CYS A 286 19.01 11.28 14.64
CA CYS A 286 19.95 12.37 14.94
C CYS A 286 19.84 12.85 16.40
N VAL A 287 18.64 12.89 16.99
CA VAL A 287 18.46 13.24 18.40
C VAL A 287 19.03 12.16 19.33
N VAL A 288 18.82 10.88 19.02
CA VAL A 288 19.43 9.75 19.75
C VAL A 288 20.96 9.84 19.70
N MET A 289 21.53 10.07 18.52
CA MET A 289 22.98 10.22 18.35
C MET A 289 23.52 11.44 19.08
N PHE A 290 22.85 12.59 19.00
CA PHE A 290 23.17 13.78 19.77
C PHE A 290 23.24 13.50 21.29
N ARG A 291 22.26 12.75 21.81
CA ARG A 291 22.18 12.39 23.23
C ARG A 291 23.35 11.51 23.67
N TYR A 292 23.72 10.53 22.85
CA TYR A 292 24.78 9.56 23.18
C TYR A 292 26.19 10.00 22.80
N SER A 293 26.36 11.00 21.93
CA SER A 293 27.66 11.57 21.61
C SER A 293 28.33 12.14 22.87
N LYS A 294 29.63 11.88 23.00
CA LYS A 294 30.46 12.43 24.09
C LYS A 294 31.29 13.62 23.62
N ASP A 295 31.59 13.68 22.33
CA ASP A 295 32.38 14.75 21.72
C ASP A 295 31.52 15.98 21.38
N SER A 296 32.09 17.17 21.59
CA SER A 296 31.38 18.44 21.40
C SER A 296 31.16 18.76 19.91
N ALA A 297 32.12 18.40 19.05
CA ALA A 297 31.99 18.62 17.62
C ALA A 297 30.95 17.66 17.01
N GLU A 298 30.96 16.38 17.43
CA GLU A 298 29.91 15.41 17.06
C GLU A 298 28.52 15.87 17.49
N LYS A 299 28.37 16.34 18.74
CA LYS A 299 27.09 16.90 19.22
C LYS A 299 26.60 18.05 18.35
N THR A 300 27.50 18.96 17.98
CA THR A 300 27.15 20.10 17.13
C THR A 300 26.66 19.63 15.75
N SER A 301 27.38 18.67 15.16
CA SER A 301 27.00 18.06 13.87
C SER A 301 25.62 17.38 13.92
N TRP A 302 25.38 16.54 14.93
CA TRP A 302 24.09 15.85 15.09
C TRP A 302 22.93 16.82 15.37
N LYS A 303 23.18 17.89 16.14
CA LYS A 303 22.19 18.94 16.39
C LYS A 303 21.78 19.66 15.10
N GLU A 304 22.74 19.97 14.24
CA GLU A 304 22.47 20.59 12.94
C GLU A 304 21.68 19.64 12.02
N LYS A 305 22.11 18.37 11.93
CA LYS A 305 21.42 17.34 11.13
C LYS A 305 19.99 17.13 11.62
N ALA A 306 19.79 17.05 12.94
CA ALA A 306 18.46 16.94 13.55
C ALA A 306 17.57 18.14 13.21
N SER A 307 18.10 19.37 13.29
CA SER A 307 17.36 20.60 12.96
C SER A 307 16.88 20.62 11.51
N ASN A 308 17.72 20.13 10.59
CA ASN A 308 17.37 20.02 9.16
C ASN A 308 16.24 19.00 8.93
N TYR A 309 16.33 17.81 9.53
CA TYR A 309 15.28 16.81 9.42
C TYR A 309 13.98 17.24 10.10
N TYR A 310 14.06 17.89 11.26
CA TYR A 310 12.91 18.46 11.95
C TYR A 310 12.15 19.43 11.05
N THR A 311 12.85 20.42 10.47
CA THR A 311 12.26 21.41 9.57
C THR A 311 11.55 20.76 8.39
N ALA A 312 12.14 19.70 7.80
CA ALA A 312 11.53 18.94 6.73
C ALA A 312 10.32 18.11 7.19
N ALA A 313 10.37 17.51 8.40
CA ALA A 313 9.30 16.69 8.95
C ALA A 313 8.05 17.50 9.31
N ILE A 314 8.22 18.71 9.86
CA ILE A 314 7.11 19.56 10.29
C ILE A 314 6.60 20.51 9.20
N SER A 315 7.28 20.59 8.05
CA SER A 315 6.93 21.53 6.98
C SER A 315 5.44 21.41 6.60
N PRO A 316 4.76 22.55 6.35
CA PRO A 316 3.35 22.55 5.94
C PRO A 316 3.17 21.91 4.56
N TYR A 317 4.25 21.82 3.77
CA TYR A 317 4.25 21.23 2.43
C TYR A 317 4.48 19.71 2.45
N THR A 318 4.91 19.14 3.57
CA THR A 318 5.05 17.70 3.76
C THR A 318 3.72 17.12 4.27
N HIS A 319 3.09 16.29 3.44
CA HIS A 319 1.89 15.52 3.80
C HIS A 319 2.24 14.52 4.91
N GLY A 320 1.67 14.70 6.12
CA GLY A 320 1.94 13.84 7.27
C GLY A 320 0.93 14.05 8.39
N SER A 321 0.78 13.04 9.27
CA SER A 321 -0.10 13.09 10.45
C SER A 321 0.28 14.27 11.35
N ASN A 322 -0.70 15.04 11.81
CA ASN A 322 -0.50 16.11 12.79
C ASN A 322 0.17 15.59 14.08
N GLU A 323 -0.10 14.33 14.45
CA GLU A 323 0.50 13.65 15.61
C GLU A 323 2.03 13.60 15.51
N ILE A 324 2.56 13.32 14.31
CA ILE A 324 4.01 13.26 14.07
C ILE A 324 4.61 14.66 14.20
N LYS A 325 3.91 15.69 13.73
CA LYS A 325 4.37 17.08 13.86
C LYS A 325 4.39 17.52 15.32
N GLU A 326 3.39 17.14 16.10
CA GLU A 326 3.31 17.42 17.54
C GLU A 326 4.40 16.68 18.31
N ARG A 327 4.60 15.39 18.03
CA ARG A 327 5.66 14.58 18.63
C ARG A 327 7.06 15.12 18.29
N ALA A 328 7.31 15.50 17.03
CA ALA A 328 8.57 16.12 16.62
C ALA A 328 8.85 17.44 17.36
N LYS A 329 7.82 18.28 17.54
CA LYS A 329 7.92 19.53 18.33
C LYS A 329 8.25 19.24 19.79
N LEU A 330 7.57 18.26 20.39
CA LEU A 330 7.80 17.85 21.78
C LEU A 330 9.26 17.39 21.99
N ILE A 331 9.77 16.54 21.11
CA ILE A 331 11.15 16.03 21.19
C ILE A 331 12.15 17.14 20.92
N SER A 332 11.93 17.97 19.90
CA SER A 332 12.81 19.12 19.63
C SER A 332 12.93 20.03 20.86
N GLY A 333 11.82 20.35 21.53
CA GLY A 333 11.84 21.21 22.72
C GLY A 333 12.54 20.62 23.94
N HIS A 334 12.71 19.29 24.02
CA HIS A 334 13.42 18.63 25.12
C HIS A 334 14.92 18.48 24.86
N TYR A 335 15.34 18.33 23.60
CA TYR A 335 16.71 17.89 23.28
C TYR A 335 17.54 18.89 22.45
N LEU A 336 16.91 19.76 21.65
CA LEU A 336 17.59 20.71 20.77
C LEU A 336 17.37 22.15 21.26
#